data_AF-A0A938ME06-F1
#
_entry.id   AF-A0A938ME06-F1
#
_cell.length_a   1.000
_cell.length_b   1.000
_cell.length_c   1.000
_cell.angle_alpha   90.00
_cell.angle_beta   90.00
_cell.angle_gamma   90.00
#
_symmetry.space_group_name_H-M   'P 1'
#
loop_
_entity.id
_entity.type
_entity.pdbx_description
1 polymer ?
#
loop_
_entity_poly.entity_id
_entity_poly.type
_entity_poly.pdbx_seq_one_letter_code
_entity_poly.pdbx_strand_id
1 'polypeptide(L)'
;MRVRTVICCLALAYGLIAASWTCAQPAVNPFKAAKQTRADVRKGTLTLSDGKSYTGDIFTTRDKRFRIYNRETKEYRDVDIRELAEIQVTPDEEHDEKDWRWKEGGSDEKVYTGKTYPWRLYCTTLVLQNGEKLAGDLAAPIYVLADGEKKDYILHKRDKGPVGMKLSELLYVKKVVFEKPQEAAAERKEGVEKDTKKPDGEE
;
A
#
# COMPACT_ATOMS: atom_id res chain seq x y z
N MET A 1 97.89 13.11 25.91
CA MET A 1 98.06 14.23 24.97
C MET A 1 96.69 14.82 24.67
N ARG A 2 96.56 16.14 24.85
CA ARG A 2 95.36 16.94 24.55
C ARG A 2 95.30 17.20 23.05
N VAL A 3 94.15 17.05 22.40
CA VAL A 3 93.71 17.98 21.34
C VAL A 3 92.18 18.09 21.40
N ARG A 4 91.72 19.32 21.65
CA ARG A 4 90.35 19.83 21.52
C ARG A 4 90.09 20.16 20.04
N THR A 5 88.85 20.06 19.55
CA THR A 5 88.17 20.95 18.56
C THR A 5 86.78 20.29 18.29
N VAL A 6 85.60 20.77 18.68
CA VAL A 6 84.88 22.06 18.52
C VAL A 6 84.15 22.17 17.15
N ILE A 7 82.81 22.38 17.25
CA ILE A 7 81.86 22.92 16.24
C ILE A 7 81.42 21.97 15.10
N CYS A 8 80.12 21.68 14.97
CA CYS A 8 79.24 22.49 14.10
C CYS A 8 77.79 22.00 14.10
N CYS A 9 76.88 22.97 14.17
CA CYS A 9 75.44 22.91 14.07
C CYS A 9 74.92 22.11 12.87
N LEU A 10 73.85 21.33 13.08
CA LEU A 10 72.77 21.22 12.10
C LEU A 10 71.49 20.75 12.79
N ALA A 11 70.66 21.74 13.13
CA ALA A 11 69.27 21.54 13.49
C ALA A 11 68.50 21.20 12.20
N LEU A 12 68.09 19.94 12.06
CA LEU A 12 67.10 19.52 11.07
C LEU A 12 65.74 19.44 11.77
N ALA A 13 64.93 20.46 11.51
CA ALA A 13 63.54 20.51 11.91
C ALA A 13 62.76 19.37 11.24
N TYR A 14 62.28 18.43 12.05
CA TYR A 14 61.28 17.46 11.63
C TYR A 14 59.95 18.19 11.44
N GLY A 15 59.58 18.41 10.18
CA GLY A 15 58.24 18.85 9.80
C GLY A 15 57.22 17.76 10.12
N LEU A 16 56.36 18.01 11.10
CA LEU A 16 55.12 17.28 11.34
C LEU A 16 54.18 17.52 10.16
N ILE A 17 54.15 16.58 9.21
CA ILE A 17 53.09 16.51 8.21
C ILE A 17 51.88 15.90 8.91
N ALA A 18 51.02 16.76 9.45
CA ALA A 18 49.68 16.38 9.87
C ALA A 18 48.90 15.96 8.62
N ALA A 19 48.81 14.66 8.38
CA ALA A 19 47.90 14.10 7.40
C ALA A 19 46.47 14.41 7.86
N SER A 20 45.89 15.48 7.33
CA SER A 20 44.47 15.77 7.44
C SER A 20 43.72 14.73 6.60
N TRP A 21 43.26 13.67 7.27
CA TRP A 21 42.29 12.75 6.70
C TRP A 21 41.04 13.57 6.42
N THR A 22 40.87 13.95 5.16
CA THR A 22 39.59 14.45 4.69
C THR A 22 38.67 13.24 4.69
N CYS A 23 37.88 13.07 5.76
CA CYS A 23 36.73 12.19 5.74
C CYS A 23 35.82 12.69 4.62
N ALA A 24 35.95 12.09 3.43
CA ALA A 24 34.99 12.26 2.36
C ALA A 24 33.64 11.83 2.93
N GLN A 25 32.80 12.81 3.26
CA GLN A 25 31.44 12.57 3.74
C GLN A 25 30.77 11.69 2.68
N PRO A 26 30.23 10.51 3.05
CA PRO A 26 29.55 9.67 2.08
C PRO A 26 28.43 10.49 1.45
N ALA A 27 28.45 10.62 0.12
CA ALA A 27 27.48 11.39 -0.62
C ALA A 27 26.07 10.90 -0.26
N VAL A 28 25.32 11.73 0.48
CA VAL A 28 23.93 11.47 0.83
C VAL A 28 23.14 11.56 -0.46
N ASN A 29 22.79 10.42 -1.05
CA ASN A 29 22.02 10.38 -2.28
C ASN A 29 20.60 10.94 -2.03
N PRO A 30 20.25 12.13 -2.55
CA PRO A 30 18.95 12.74 -2.33
C PRO A 30 17.81 12.02 -3.05
N PHE A 31 18.13 11.05 -3.93
CA PHE A 31 17.18 10.22 -4.67
C PHE A 31 17.05 8.80 -4.13
N LYS A 32 17.71 8.49 -3.00
CA LYS A 32 17.46 7.21 -2.32
C LYS A 32 16.00 7.21 -1.86
N ALA A 33 15.19 6.31 -2.41
CA ALA A 33 13.78 6.18 -2.05
C ALA A 33 13.70 5.99 -0.53
N ALA A 34 13.27 7.03 0.18
CA ALA A 34 12.94 6.91 1.58
C ALA A 34 11.83 5.85 1.68
N LYS A 35 12.01 4.84 2.54
CA LYS A 35 10.91 3.97 2.97
C LYS A 35 9.92 4.86 3.73
N GLN A 36 9.05 5.55 3.00
CA GLN A 36 7.97 6.30 3.59
C GLN A 36 6.96 5.27 4.10
N THR A 37 6.91 5.09 5.41
CA THR A 37 5.82 4.37 6.07
C THR A 37 4.53 5.11 5.73
N ARG A 38 3.63 4.40 5.05
CA ARG A 38 2.37 4.94 4.54
C ARG A 38 1.30 4.81 5.63
N ALA A 39 0.67 5.92 5.99
CA ALA A 39 -0.38 5.95 7.02
C ALA A 39 -1.72 5.35 6.54
N ASP A 40 -1.91 5.20 5.23
CA ASP A 40 -3.08 4.60 4.57
C ASP A 40 -3.01 3.06 4.50
N VAL A 41 -1.97 2.44 5.05
CA VAL A 41 -1.81 0.99 5.07
C VAL A 41 -2.55 0.37 6.25
N ARG A 42 -3.30 -0.70 5.98
CA ARG A 42 -4.02 -1.45 7.01
C ARG A 42 -3.79 -2.94 6.90
N LYS A 43 -3.60 -3.59 8.04
CA LYS A 43 -3.60 -5.04 8.12
C LYS A 43 -5.00 -5.57 7.80
N GLY A 44 -5.05 -6.64 7.02
CA GLY A 44 -6.30 -7.29 6.66
C GLY A 44 -6.10 -8.56 5.87
N THR A 45 -7.22 -9.19 5.53
CA THR A 45 -7.28 -10.39 4.68
C THR A 45 -8.18 -10.14 3.49
N LEU A 46 -7.65 -10.37 2.29
CA LEU A 46 -8.39 -10.34 1.03
C LEU A 46 -8.70 -11.77 0.59
N THR A 47 -9.96 -12.05 0.27
CA THR A 47 -10.45 -13.34 -0.24
C THR A 47 -10.98 -13.16 -1.66
N LEU A 48 -10.49 -14.01 -2.57
CA LEU A 48 -10.94 -14.07 -3.96
C LEU A 48 -12.13 -15.02 -4.13
N SER A 49 -12.75 -14.99 -5.31
CA SER A 49 -13.88 -15.85 -5.67
C SER A 49 -13.55 -17.34 -5.72
N ASP A 50 -12.28 -17.70 -5.98
CA ASP A 50 -11.77 -19.08 -5.93
C ASP A 50 -11.56 -19.62 -4.50
N GLY A 51 -11.75 -18.78 -3.48
CA GLY A 51 -11.52 -19.11 -2.08
C GLY A 51 -10.08 -18.86 -1.60
N LYS A 52 -9.17 -18.44 -2.48
CA LYS A 52 -7.81 -18.07 -2.09
C LYS A 52 -7.82 -16.80 -1.25
N SER A 53 -7.04 -16.81 -0.16
CA SER A 53 -6.90 -15.66 0.73
C SER A 53 -5.46 -15.15 0.77
N TYR A 54 -5.33 -13.84 0.95
CA TYR A 54 -4.06 -13.15 1.17
C TYR A 54 -4.17 -12.27 2.39
N THR A 55 -3.35 -12.55 3.40
CA THR A 55 -3.26 -11.75 4.62
C THR A 55 -2.02 -10.89 4.55
N GLY A 56 -2.16 -9.60 4.86
CA GLY A 56 -1.04 -8.68 4.76
C GLY A 56 -1.44 -7.21 4.90
N ASP A 57 -0.57 -6.34 4.38
CA ASP A 57 -0.79 -4.91 4.33
C ASP A 57 -1.63 -4.54 3.10
N ILE A 58 -2.85 -4.07 3.35
CA ILE A 58 -3.82 -3.66 2.33
C ILE A 58 -3.82 -2.14 2.23
N PHE A 59 -3.73 -1.63 1.01
CA PHE A 59 -3.74 -0.19 0.72
C PHE A 59 -4.31 0.09 -0.67
N THR A 60 -4.59 1.35 -0.96
CA THR A 60 -5.04 1.81 -2.28
C THR A 60 -4.07 2.86 -2.85
N THR A 61 -4.45 3.50 -3.96
CA THR A 61 -3.71 4.61 -4.54
C THR A 61 -3.61 5.74 -3.52
N ARG A 62 -2.42 6.35 -3.40
CA ARG A 62 -2.14 7.38 -2.39
C ARG A 62 -3.15 8.53 -2.49
N ASP A 63 -3.65 8.97 -1.35
CA ASP A 63 -4.60 10.09 -1.21
C ASP A 63 -5.92 9.91 -1.98
N LYS A 64 -6.23 8.68 -2.44
CA LYS A 64 -7.51 8.36 -3.08
C LYS A 64 -8.44 7.67 -2.10
N ARG A 65 -9.67 8.19 -2.03
CA ARG A 65 -10.78 7.59 -1.30
C ARG A 65 -11.57 6.65 -2.22
N PHE A 66 -12.27 5.69 -1.62
CA PHE A 66 -13.23 4.87 -2.33
C PHE A 66 -14.48 5.71 -2.62
N ARG A 67 -14.69 6.05 -3.90
CA ARG A 67 -15.89 6.73 -4.35
C ARG A 67 -16.95 5.71 -4.74
N ILE A 68 -17.90 5.47 -3.84
CA ILE A 68 -19.02 4.55 -4.05
C ILE A 68 -20.26 5.33 -4.49
N TYR A 69 -20.95 4.83 -5.50
CA TYR A 69 -22.29 5.31 -5.86
C TYR A 69 -23.33 4.50 -5.09
N ASN A 70 -23.92 5.07 -4.04
CA ASN A 70 -24.95 4.41 -3.26
C ASN A 70 -26.24 4.31 -4.10
N ARG A 71 -26.71 3.08 -4.34
CA ARG A 71 -27.88 2.84 -5.19
C ARG A 71 -29.20 3.24 -4.52
N GLU A 72 -29.25 3.25 -3.20
CA GLU A 72 -30.43 3.61 -2.42
C GLU A 72 -30.63 5.13 -2.42
N THR A 73 -29.60 5.89 -2.04
CA THR A 73 -29.67 7.35 -2.00
C THR A 73 -29.42 8.01 -3.35
N LYS A 74 -28.89 7.26 -4.33
CA LYS A 74 -28.50 7.74 -5.67
C LYS A 74 -27.42 8.82 -5.65
N GLU A 75 -26.56 8.81 -4.64
CA GLU A 75 -25.50 9.79 -4.43
C GLU A 75 -24.12 9.12 -4.38
N TYR A 76 -23.09 9.91 -4.70
CA TYR A 76 -21.72 9.50 -4.51
C TYR A 76 -21.27 9.81 -3.08
N ARG A 77 -20.62 8.84 -2.44
CA ARG A 77 -19.93 9.03 -1.16
C ARG A 77 -18.48 8.61 -1.28
N ASP A 78 -17.60 9.42 -0.74
CA ASP A 78 -16.18 9.13 -0.63
C ASP A 78 -15.88 8.55 0.75
N VAL A 79 -15.29 7.37 0.80
CA VAL A 79 -14.94 6.65 2.03
C VAL A 79 -13.44 6.42 2.09
N ASP A 80 -12.82 6.75 3.22
CA ASP A 80 -11.40 6.48 3.43
C ASP A 80 -11.18 5.01 3.82
N ILE A 81 -10.07 4.40 3.36
CA ILE A 81 -9.72 3.02 3.75
C ILE A 81 -9.57 2.86 5.26
N ARG A 82 -9.24 3.93 5.98
CA ARG A 82 -9.12 3.97 7.44
C ARG A 82 -10.44 3.80 8.17
N GLU A 83 -11.56 4.09 7.52
CA GLU A 83 -12.90 3.99 8.10
C GLU A 83 -13.56 2.64 7.83
N LEU A 84 -12.98 1.81 6.95
CA LEU A 84 -13.57 0.54 6.55
C LEU A 84 -13.34 -0.57 7.59
N ALA A 85 -14.38 -1.34 7.90
CA ALA A 85 -14.24 -2.63 8.57
C ALA A 85 -14.12 -3.76 7.54
N GLU A 86 -14.95 -3.70 6.49
CA GLU A 86 -15.09 -4.78 5.53
C GLU A 86 -15.56 -4.26 4.16
N ILE A 87 -15.14 -4.96 3.11
CA ILE A 87 -15.64 -4.80 1.73
C ILE A 87 -16.16 -6.16 1.30
N GLN A 88 -17.42 -6.22 0.88
CA GLN A 88 -18.03 -7.39 0.27
C GLN A 88 -18.38 -7.07 -1.17
N VAL A 89 -18.08 -7.98 -2.09
CA VAL A 89 -18.45 -7.84 -3.49
C VAL A 89 -19.31 -9.03 -3.89
N THR A 90 -20.50 -8.73 -4.39
CA THR A 90 -21.46 -9.72 -4.86
C THR A 90 -21.78 -9.49 -6.32
N PRO A 91 -21.78 -10.54 -7.18
CA PRO A 91 -22.29 -10.41 -8.53
C PRO A 91 -23.80 -10.11 -8.47
N ASP A 92 -24.20 -9.08 -9.18
CA ASP A 92 -25.59 -8.61 -9.29
C ASP A 92 -26.24 -9.17 -10.56
N GLU A 93 -25.48 -9.14 -11.67
CA GLU A 93 -25.88 -9.70 -12.95
C GLU A 93 -24.70 -10.44 -13.58
N GLU A 94 -24.97 -11.62 -14.13
CA GLU A 94 -23.97 -12.45 -14.81
C GLU A 94 -24.58 -13.06 -16.07
N HIS A 95 -23.92 -12.90 -17.21
CA HIS A 95 -24.32 -13.56 -18.45
C HIS A 95 -23.16 -13.68 -19.43
N ASP A 96 -23.28 -14.62 -20.37
CA ASP A 96 -22.37 -14.72 -21.51
C ASP A 96 -22.89 -13.85 -22.65
N GLU A 97 -22.15 -12.81 -23.01
CA GLU A 97 -22.51 -11.92 -24.11
C GLU A 97 -21.88 -12.41 -25.43
N LYS A 98 -22.65 -12.34 -26.52
CA LYS A 98 -22.17 -12.76 -27.85
C LYS A 98 -21.22 -11.71 -28.40
N ASP A 99 -20.06 -12.17 -28.85
CA ASP A 99 -19.08 -11.32 -29.51
C ASP A 99 -19.56 -10.94 -30.91
N TRP A 100 -19.38 -9.66 -31.25
CA TRP A 100 -19.87 -9.09 -32.51
C TRP A 100 -18.91 -8.01 -33.01
N ARG A 101 -18.94 -7.80 -34.32
CA ARG A 101 -18.26 -6.70 -35.00
C ARG A 101 -19.22 -6.02 -35.96
N TRP A 102 -18.98 -4.75 -36.26
CA TRP A 102 -19.65 -4.11 -37.39
C TRP A 102 -19.27 -4.83 -38.69
N LYS A 103 -20.24 -4.98 -39.60
CA LYS A 103 -20.00 -5.59 -40.91
C LYS A 103 -18.94 -4.80 -41.69
N GLU A 104 -19.13 -3.50 -41.76
CA GLU A 104 -18.26 -2.50 -42.40
C GLU A 104 -18.21 -1.22 -41.55
N GLY A 105 -17.19 -0.39 -41.71
CA GLY A 105 -17.08 0.88 -40.99
C GLY A 105 -18.24 1.82 -41.36
N GLY A 106 -19.07 2.18 -40.38
CA GLY A 106 -20.26 3.02 -40.59
C GLY A 106 -21.54 2.25 -40.96
N SER A 107 -21.51 0.93 -40.99
CA SER A 107 -22.71 0.10 -41.08
C SER A 107 -23.30 -0.17 -39.70
N ASP A 108 -24.62 -0.07 -39.57
CA ASP A 108 -25.36 -0.44 -38.35
C ASP A 108 -25.63 -1.96 -38.23
N GLU A 109 -25.14 -2.76 -39.18
CA GLU A 109 -25.29 -4.22 -39.16
C GLU A 109 -24.22 -4.88 -38.26
N LYS A 110 -24.68 -5.56 -37.21
CA LYS A 110 -23.83 -6.39 -36.33
C LYS A 110 -23.68 -7.79 -36.88
N VAL A 111 -22.43 -8.23 -37.07
CA VAL A 111 -22.07 -9.60 -37.44
C VAL A 111 -21.52 -10.32 -36.20
N TYR A 112 -22.24 -11.34 -35.74
CA TYR A 112 -21.83 -12.16 -34.61
C TYR A 112 -20.73 -13.14 -35.02
N THR A 113 -19.70 -13.27 -34.19
CA THR A 113 -18.54 -14.15 -34.47
C THR A 113 -18.79 -15.60 -34.05
N GLY A 114 -19.92 -15.87 -33.39
CA GLY A 114 -20.26 -17.17 -32.81
C GLY A 114 -19.57 -17.46 -31.48
N LYS A 115 -18.67 -16.57 -31.03
CA LYS A 115 -18.00 -16.67 -29.73
C LYS A 115 -18.77 -15.88 -28.67
N THR A 116 -18.54 -16.22 -27.41
CA THR A 116 -19.07 -15.49 -26.25
C THR A 116 -17.95 -15.05 -25.33
N TYR A 117 -18.24 -14.06 -24.49
CA TYR A 117 -17.38 -13.67 -23.38
C TYR A 117 -18.22 -13.50 -22.12
N PRO A 118 -17.65 -13.76 -20.93
CA PRO A 118 -18.38 -13.60 -19.70
C PRO A 118 -18.45 -12.11 -19.35
N TRP A 119 -19.64 -11.68 -18.94
CA TRP A 119 -19.89 -10.33 -18.48
C TRP A 119 -20.51 -10.37 -17.09
N ARG A 120 -20.02 -9.50 -16.21
CA ARG A 120 -20.50 -9.37 -14.84
C ARG A 120 -20.70 -7.93 -14.43
N LEU A 121 -21.80 -7.68 -13.72
CA LEU A 121 -22.01 -6.49 -12.93
C LEU A 121 -21.88 -6.85 -11.45
N TYR A 122 -21.14 -6.05 -10.68
CA TYR A 122 -20.98 -6.27 -9.26
C TYR A 122 -21.65 -5.16 -8.45
N CYS A 123 -22.19 -5.55 -7.29
CA CYS A 123 -22.56 -4.64 -6.21
C CYS A 123 -21.51 -4.78 -5.10
N THR A 124 -20.94 -3.65 -4.67
CA THR A 124 -19.99 -3.61 -3.56
C THR A 124 -20.69 -3.08 -2.33
N THR A 125 -20.59 -3.81 -1.22
CA THR A 125 -21.03 -3.37 0.11
C THR A 125 -19.82 -3.02 0.96
N LEU A 126 -19.68 -1.75 1.29
CA LEU A 126 -18.70 -1.25 2.25
C LEU A 126 -19.33 -1.26 3.65
N VAL A 127 -18.68 -1.92 4.60
CA VAL A 127 -19.03 -1.85 6.02
C VAL A 127 -18.02 -0.95 6.68
N LEU A 128 -18.48 0.14 7.29
CA LEU A 128 -17.65 1.07 8.05
C LEU A 128 -17.40 0.54 9.48
N GLN A 129 -16.39 1.07 10.15
CA GLN A 129 -16.07 0.74 11.54
C GLN A 129 -17.19 1.08 12.53
N ASN A 130 -18.03 2.07 12.21
CA ASN A 130 -19.22 2.41 12.98
C ASN A 130 -20.40 1.43 12.75
N GLY A 131 -20.23 0.44 11.87
CA GLY A 131 -21.27 -0.54 11.52
C GLY A 131 -22.20 -0.12 10.38
N GLU A 132 -22.07 1.11 9.87
CA GLU A 132 -22.82 1.59 8.71
C GLU A 132 -22.47 0.79 7.46
N LYS A 133 -23.47 0.49 6.64
CA LYS A 133 -23.31 -0.26 5.39
C LYS A 133 -23.68 0.62 4.19
N LEU A 134 -22.80 0.64 3.20
CA LEU A 134 -22.99 1.36 1.95
C LEU A 134 -22.93 0.36 0.81
N ALA A 135 -24.09 0.09 0.19
CA ALA A 135 -24.19 -0.81 -0.96
C ALA A 135 -24.28 0.00 -2.25
N GLY A 136 -23.46 -0.35 -3.24
CA GLY A 136 -23.41 0.43 -4.45
C GLY A 136 -22.37 0.02 -5.47
N ASP A 137 -22.20 0.89 -6.47
CA ASP A 137 -21.22 0.69 -7.52
C ASP A 137 -19.89 1.31 -7.11
N LEU A 138 -18.83 0.51 -7.11
CA LEU A 138 -17.48 0.93 -6.80
C LEU A 138 -16.51 0.41 -7.86
N ALA A 139 -15.59 1.26 -8.29
CA ALA A 139 -14.47 0.86 -9.14
C ALA A 139 -13.18 1.45 -8.55
N ALA A 140 -12.31 0.59 -8.03
CA ALA A 140 -11.09 1.05 -7.37
C ALA A 140 -10.01 -0.03 -7.33
N PRO A 141 -8.72 0.32 -7.50
CA PRO A 141 -7.62 -0.61 -7.27
C PRO A 141 -7.43 -0.86 -5.76
N ILE A 142 -7.09 -2.10 -5.42
CA ILE A 142 -6.70 -2.52 -4.09
C ILE A 142 -5.42 -3.34 -4.18
N TYR A 143 -4.46 -2.98 -3.34
CA TYR A 143 -3.14 -3.60 -3.29
C TYR A 143 -2.99 -4.37 -1.99
N VAL A 144 -2.38 -5.55 -2.07
CA VAL A 144 -2.05 -6.37 -0.90
C VAL A 144 -0.57 -6.67 -0.94
N LEU A 145 0.15 -6.31 0.11
CA LEU A 145 1.53 -6.74 0.35
C LEU A 145 1.50 -7.94 1.30
N ALA A 146 1.62 -9.13 0.74
CA ALA A 146 1.63 -10.41 1.45
C ALA A 146 2.96 -11.11 1.18
N ASP A 147 3.61 -11.64 2.23
CA ASP A 147 4.91 -12.35 2.12
C ASP A 147 6.02 -11.52 1.43
N GLY A 148 5.94 -10.19 1.51
CA GLY A 148 6.88 -9.27 0.85
C GLY A 148 6.61 -9.04 -0.64
N GLU A 149 5.60 -9.69 -1.22
CA GLU A 149 5.16 -9.51 -2.59
C GLU A 149 3.93 -8.60 -2.68
N LYS A 150 3.99 -7.61 -3.57
CA LYS A 150 2.84 -6.74 -3.87
C LYS A 150 1.96 -7.44 -4.91
N LYS A 151 0.68 -7.62 -4.58
CA LYS A 151 -0.36 -8.15 -5.46
C LYS A 151 -1.39 -7.06 -5.73
N ASP A 152 -1.75 -6.92 -7.00
CA ASP A 152 -2.61 -5.85 -7.49
C ASP A 152 -3.96 -6.46 -7.88
N TYR A 153 -5.02 -5.94 -7.29
CA TYR A 153 -6.40 -6.33 -7.59
C TYR A 153 -7.23 -5.10 -7.90
N ILE A 154 -8.34 -5.30 -8.60
CA ILE A 154 -9.29 -4.24 -8.93
C ILE A 154 -10.66 -4.67 -8.42
N LEU A 155 -11.31 -3.77 -7.68
CA LEU A 155 -12.74 -3.84 -7.42
C LEU A 155 -13.43 -3.33 -8.68
N HIS A 156 -14.11 -4.24 -9.39
CA HIS A 156 -14.79 -3.92 -10.63
C HIS A 156 -16.24 -3.51 -10.35
N LYS A 157 -16.71 -2.45 -11.01
CA LYS A 157 -18.15 -2.22 -11.17
C LYS A 157 -18.71 -3.19 -12.22
N ARG A 158 -18.02 -3.25 -13.36
CA ARG A 158 -18.29 -4.12 -14.50
C ARG A 158 -17.01 -4.82 -14.88
N ASP A 159 -17.14 -6.08 -15.24
CA ASP A 159 -16.02 -6.90 -15.64
C ASP A 159 -16.37 -7.74 -16.85
N LYS A 160 -15.45 -7.76 -17.81
CA LYS A 160 -15.59 -8.44 -19.09
C LYS A 160 -14.38 -9.33 -19.24
N GLY A 161 -14.62 -10.64 -19.26
CA GLY A 161 -13.57 -11.60 -19.52
C GLY A 161 -13.17 -11.65 -21.00
N PRO A 162 -12.05 -12.31 -21.31
CA PRO A 162 -11.64 -12.57 -22.68
C PRO A 162 -12.64 -13.48 -23.40
N VAL A 163 -12.66 -13.36 -24.73
CA VAL A 163 -13.53 -14.17 -25.60
C VAL A 163 -13.14 -15.66 -25.49
N GLY A 164 -14.14 -16.51 -25.24
CA GLY A 164 -13.97 -17.95 -25.06
C GLY A 164 -13.69 -18.41 -23.63
N MET A 165 -13.52 -17.49 -22.67
CA MET A 165 -13.45 -17.82 -21.24
C MET A 165 -14.85 -18.12 -20.68
N LYS A 166 -14.94 -19.02 -19.71
CA LYS A 166 -16.20 -19.29 -19.01
C LYS A 166 -16.42 -18.30 -17.87
N LEU A 167 -17.69 -18.05 -17.55
CA LEU A 167 -18.08 -17.23 -16.40
C LEU A 167 -17.41 -17.68 -15.09
N SER A 168 -17.32 -18.99 -14.83
CA SER A 168 -16.70 -19.54 -13.62
C SER A 168 -15.19 -19.28 -13.49
N GLU A 169 -14.50 -19.01 -14.59
CA GLU A 169 -13.05 -18.78 -14.63
C GLU A 169 -12.68 -17.31 -14.36
N LEU A 170 -13.66 -16.41 -14.44
CA LEU A 170 -13.45 -14.99 -14.19
C LEU A 170 -13.29 -14.77 -12.67
N LEU A 171 -12.07 -14.43 -12.24
CA LEU A 171 -11.75 -14.22 -10.83
C LEU A 171 -12.03 -12.79 -10.40
N TYR A 172 -12.59 -12.63 -9.21
CA TYR A 172 -12.83 -11.32 -8.61
C TYR A 172 -12.54 -11.31 -7.11
N VAL A 173 -12.37 -10.11 -6.56
CA VAL A 173 -12.25 -9.92 -5.10
C VAL A 173 -13.61 -10.09 -4.48
N LYS A 174 -13.80 -11.14 -3.66
CA LYS A 174 -15.08 -11.45 -3.03
C LYS A 174 -15.26 -10.72 -1.70
N LYS A 175 -14.20 -10.68 -0.90
CA LYS A 175 -14.23 -10.13 0.46
C LYS A 175 -12.90 -9.50 0.84
N VAL A 176 -12.93 -8.38 1.55
CA VAL A 176 -11.76 -7.79 2.20
C VAL A 176 -12.16 -7.48 3.63
N VAL A 177 -11.46 -8.05 4.60
CA VAL A 177 -11.67 -7.79 6.03
C VAL A 177 -10.46 -7.05 6.55
N PHE A 178 -10.68 -5.87 7.14
CA PHE A 178 -9.63 -5.10 7.77
C PHE A 178 -9.60 -5.40 9.27
N GLU A 179 -8.40 -5.51 9.83
CA GLU A 179 -8.24 -5.55 11.27
C GLU A 179 -8.64 -4.20 11.86
N LYS A 180 -9.19 -4.20 13.08
CA LYS A 180 -9.47 -2.96 13.80
C LYS A 180 -8.18 -2.14 13.87
N PRO A 181 -8.22 -0.81 13.70
CA PRO A 181 -7.07 0.03 13.98
C PRO A 181 -6.63 -0.30 15.39
N GLN A 182 -5.51 -1.00 15.51
CA GLN A 182 -4.88 -1.16 16.81
C GLN A 182 -4.46 0.27 17.15
N GLU A 183 -5.20 0.92 18.05
CA GLU A 183 -4.75 2.17 18.66
C GLU A 183 -3.33 1.92 19.10
N ALA A 184 -2.39 2.50 18.36
CA ALA A 184 -0.99 2.23 18.54
C ALA A 184 -0.59 2.80 19.89
N ALA A 185 -0.52 1.93 20.91
CA ALA A 185 0.45 2.04 21.99
C ALA A 185 0.56 3.42 22.69
N ALA A 186 -0.56 4.11 22.94
CA ALA A 186 -0.59 5.30 23.81
C ALA A 186 -0.23 4.97 25.27
N GLU A 187 -0.16 3.69 25.66
CA GLU A 187 0.28 3.26 27.00
C GLU A 187 1.77 2.91 27.10
N ARG A 188 2.59 3.07 26.05
CA ARG A 188 4.06 2.93 26.17
C ARG A 188 4.74 4.29 26.27
N LYS A 189 4.56 4.96 27.41
CA LYS A 189 5.55 5.78 28.17
C LYS A 189 4.91 6.69 29.25
N GLU A 190 3.81 6.31 29.89
CA GLU A 190 3.53 6.77 31.26
C GLU A 190 4.06 5.71 32.23
N GLY A 191 5.35 5.81 32.55
CA GLY A 191 6.06 4.80 33.35
C GLY A 191 7.55 5.10 33.48
N VAL A 192 7.91 6.37 33.63
CA VAL A 192 9.13 6.74 34.38
C VAL A 192 8.61 7.42 35.64
N GLU A 193 8.12 6.58 36.55
CA GLU A 193 7.72 6.95 37.89
C GLU A 193 8.98 7.20 38.72
N LYS A 194 9.14 8.46 39.13
CA LYS A 194 9.81 8.98 40.32
C LYS A 194 10.76 8.03 41.06
N ASP A 195 12.06 8.28 40.91
CA ASP A 195 13.00 8.15 42.03
C ASP A 195 13.14 9.51 42.72
N THR A 196 12.32 9.70 43.74
CA THR A 196 12.52 10.72 44.76
C THR A 196 13.57 10.26 45.77
N LYS A 197 14.52 11.16 46.05
CA LYS A 197 15.08 11.44 47.38
C LYS A 197 16.24 10.55 47.88
N LYS A 198 17.42 11.17 47.98
CA LYS A 198 18.14 11.24 49.26
C LYS A 198 18.84 12.61 49.41
N PRO A 199 18.55 13.39 50.47
CA PRO A 199 19.35 14.53 50.87
C PRO A 199 20.42 14.04 51.85
N ASP A 200 21.69 14.16 51.48
CA ASP A 200 22.76 14.05 52.46
C ASP A 200 23.44 15.42 52.48
N GLY A 201 23.07 16.22 53.48
CA GLY A 201 23.90 17.32 53.95
C GLY A 201 24.83 16.80 55.05
N GLU A 202 26.06 17.29 55.05
CA GLU A 202 27.04 17.35 56.14
C GLU A 202 28.09 18.35 55.61
N GLU A 203 28.02 19.61 56.07
CA GLU A 203 28.87 20.22 57.10
C GLU A 203 30.33 20.46 56.66
#